data_AF-A0A2W5KL76-F1
#
_entry.id   AF-A0A2W5KL76-F1
#
_cell.length_a   1.000
_cell.length_b   1.000
_cell.length_c   1.000
_cell.angle_alpha   90.00
_cell.angle_beta   90.00
_cell.angle_gamma   90.00
#
_symmetry.space_group_name_H-M   'P 1'
#
loop_
_entity.id
_entity.type
_entity.pdbx_description
1 polymer ?
#
loop_
_entity_poly.entity_id
_entity_poly.type
_entity_poly.pdbx_seq_one_letter_code
_entity_poly.pdbx_strand_id
1 'polypeptide(L)'
;MMLRILRMAATAAAIVAAASPALAREDYCLNANGTLNKTATNGYRQFDQNRNAKLMQTIDGTWFSRTDNPLTGQVSYLWQKFEGRGVNAGLYSYFNRVCSSIQCSDYQGVGLWAVQGTKKNFSGLYIVSDLSRDHYCGLIEQSSLSKKNTVWTLRSGGKLTRVQQ
;
A
#
# COMPACT_ATOMS: atom_id res chain seq x y z
N MET A 1 9.77 -67.91 31.29
CA MET A 1 9.51 -67.78 29.84
C MET A 1 8.64 -66.55 29.62
N MET A 2 9.14 -65.59 28.83
CA MET A 2 8.49 -64.40 28.26
C MET A 2 8.10 -63.20 29.17
N LEU A 3 9.00 -62.19 29.15
CA LEU A 3 8.73 -60.76 29.29
C LEU A 3 7.62 -60.28 28.32
N ARG A 4 6.75 -59.36 28.77
CA ARG A 4 6.04 -58.44 27.86
C ARG A 4 6.10 -57.00 28.38
N ILE A 5 6.95 -56.24 27.72
CA ILE A 5 7.09 -54.78 27.77
C ILE A 5 5.99 -54.18 26.88
N LEU A 6 5.20 -53.23 27.39
CA LEU A 6 4.41 -52.28 26.59
C LEU A 6 4.56 -50.90 27.23
N ARG A 7 5.57 -50.13 26.80
CA ARG A 7 5.50 -49.06 25.79
C ARG A 7 4.62 -47.89 26.22
N MET A 8 5.26 -46.93 26.89
CA MET A 8 4.79 -45.54 27.00
C MET A 8 4.63 -44.96 25.59
N ALA A 9 3.42 -44.51 25.25
CA ALA A 9 3.19 -43.66 24.09
C ALA A 9 3.20 -42.21 24.56
N ALA A 10 4.35 -41.55 24.46
CA ALA A 10 4.45 -40.10 24.61
C ALA A 10 3.89 -39.47 23.33
N THR A 11 2.68 -38.93 23.40
CA THR A 11 2.07 -38.16 22.31
C THR A 11 2.83 -36.83 22.17
N ALA A 12 3.83 -36.80 21.29
CA ALA A 12 4.49 -35.56 20.89
C ALA A 12 3.49 -34.74 20.06
N ALA A 13 2.86 -33.76 20.70
CA ALA A 13 2.09 -32.74 20.01
C ALA A 13 3.07 -31.86 19.21
N ALA A 14 3.29 -32.23 17.94
CA ALA A 14 3.97 -31.36 16.99
C ALA A 14 3.08 -30.14 16.74
N ILE A 15 3.38 -29.04 17.42
CA ILE A 15 2.89 -27.72 17.05
C ILE A 15 3.52 -27.44 15.69
N VAL A 16 2.79 -27.76 14.63
CA VAL A 16 3.10 -27.27 13.29
C VAL A 16 2.89 -25.76 13.38
N ALA A 17 3.99 -25.03 13.58
CA ALA A 17 4.03 -23.61 13.30
C ALA A 17 3.59 -23.48 11.84
N ALA A 18 2.33 -23.13 11.64
CA ALA A 18 1.83 -22.74 10.34
C ALA A 18 2.65 -21.51 9.95
N ALA A 19 3.73 -21.73 9.21
CA ALA A 19 4.32 -20.70 8.39
C ALA A 19 3.19 -20.32 7.42
N SER A 20 2.38 -19.34 7.81
CA SER A 20 1.41 -18.74 6.92
C SER A 20 2.18 -18.44 5.65
N PRO A 21 1.77 -18.97 4.48
CA PRO A 21 2.41 -18.59 3.25
C PRO A 21 2.35 -17.07 3.24
N ALA A 22 3.52 -16.43 3.28
CA ALA A 22 3.59 -15.01 3.02
C ALA A 22 2.89 -14.87 1.68
N LEU A 23 1.69 -14.30 1.67
CA LEU A 23 1.01 -13.92 0.43
C LEU A 23 2.10 -13.28 -0.40
N ALA A 24 2.49 -13.91 -1.51
CA ALA A 24 3.66 -13.52 -2.26
C ALA A 24 3.47 -12.05 -2.61
N ARG A 25 4.14 -11.19 -1.85
CA ARG A 25 3.98 -9.75 -1.93
C ARG A 25 4.76 -9.39 -3.18
N GLU A 26 4.05 -9.26 -4.29
CA GLU A 26 4.66 -9.01 -5.60
C GLU A 26 5.26 -7.60 -5.59
N ASP A 27 6.54 -7.54 -5.24
CA ASP A 27 7.28 -6.32 -4.92
C ASP A 27 8.13 -5.83 -6.09
N TYR A 28 7.63 -6.02 -7.31
CA TYR A 28 8.30 -5.63 -8.55
C TYR A 28 7.50 -4.58 -9.34
N CYS A 29 8.23 -3.88 -10.20
CA CYS A 29 7.70 -2.83 -11.05
C CYS A 29 7.78 -3.25 -12.51
N LEU A 30 6.75 -2.96 -13.29
CA LEU A 30 6.77 -3.14 -14.74
C LEU A 30 6.89 -1.81 -15.49
N ASN A 31 7.52 -1.85 -16.66
CA ASN A 31 7.46 -0.81 -17.67
C ASN A 31 6.09 -0.83 -18.38
N ALA A 32 5.77 0.22 -19.12
CA ALA A 32 4.53 0.29 -19.90
C ALA A 32 4.37 -0.85 -20.93
N ASN A 33 5.48 -1.46 -21.37
CA ASN A 33 5.47 -2.62 -22.26
C ASN A 33 5.40 -3.98 -21.53
N GLY A 34 5.16 -3.99 -20.22
CA GLY A 34 5.06 -5.20 -19.39
C GLY A 34 6.40 -5.85 -19.01
N THR A 35 7.54 -5.28 -19.40
CA THR A 35 8.86 -5.80 -19.01
C THR A 35 9.26 -5.33 -17.61
N LEU A 36 10.04 -6.14 -16.89
CA LEU A 36 10.53 -5.79 -15.55
C LEU A 36 11.34 -4.47 -15.57
N ASN A 37 10.89 -3.49 -14.78
CA ASN A 37 11.64 -2.29 -14.49
C ASN A 37 12.54 -2.53 -13.27
N LYS A 38 13.79 -2.95 -13.52
CA LYS A 38 14.77 -3.26 -12.46
C LYS A 38 15.07 -2.04 -11.58
N THR A 39 15.18 -0.86 -12.16
CA THR A 39 15.49 0.37 -11.41
C THR A 39 14.38 0.72 -10.42
N ALA A 40 13.13 0.76 -10.88
CA ALA A 40 11.99 1.04 -10.02
C ALA A 40 11.79 -0.07 -8.97
N THR A 41 11.96 -1.33 -9.35
CA THR A 41 11.89 -2.49 -8.43
C THR A 41 12.92 -2.36 -7.31
N ASN A 42 14.18 -2.08 -7.66
CA ASN A 42 15.24 -1.91 -6.67
C ASN A 42 14.98 -0.69 -5.77
N GLY A 43 14.51 0.42 -6.33
CA GLY A 43 14.13 1.61 -5.57
C GLY A 43 13.00 1.31 -4.57
N TYR A 44 11.97 0.57 -4.98
CA TYR A 44 10.89 0.15 -4.09
C TYR A 44 11.41 -0.72 -2.95
N ARG A 45 12.21 -1.74 -3.27
CA ARG A 45 12.79 -2.64 -2.24
C ARG A 45 13.64 -1.90 -1.23
N GLN A 46 14.45 -0.93 -1.68
CA GLN A 46 15.21 -0.07 -0.77
C GLN A 46 14.29 0.79 0.12
N PHE A 47 13.18 1.29 -0.43
CA PHE A 47 12.17 2.02 0.34
C PHE A 47 11.50 1.15 1.39
N ASP A 48 11.07 -0.06 1.02
CA ASP A 48 10.37 -0.99 1.92
C ASP A 48 11.31 -1.51 3.03
N GLN A 49 12.55 -1.87 2.70
CA GLN A 49 13.55 -2.31 3.68
C GLN A 49 13.86 -1.23 4.72
N ASN A 50 13.93 0.03 4.29
CA ASN A 50 14.27 1.16 5.16
C ASN A 50 13.03 1.99 5.54
N ARG A 51 11.83 1.41 5.46
CA ARG A 51 10.58 2.14 5.69
C ARG A 51 10.49 2.70 7.11
N ASN A 52 9.93 3.89 7.25
CA ASN A 52 9.65 4.46 8.57
C ASN A 52 8.30 3.91 9.09
N ALA A 53 8.36 2.82 9.87
CA ALA A 53 7.17 2.17 10.43
C ALA A 53 6.29 3.12 11.26
N LYS A 54 6.88 4.02 12.06
CA LYS A 54 6.12 4.98 12.88
C LYS A 54 5.38 6.01 12.02
N LEU A 55 6.00 6.44 10.92
CA LEU A 55 5.35 7.29 9.94
C LEU A 55 4.24 6.54 9.21
N MET A 56 4.46 5.29 8.83
CA MET A 56 3.42 4.46 8.22
C MET A 56 2.21 4.30 9.13
N GLN A 57 2.41 4.01 10.41
CA GLN A 57 1.34 3.97 11.42
C GLN A 57 0.61 5.31 11.62
N THR A 58 1.29 6.43 11.34
CA THR A 58 0.69 7.76 11.37
C THR A 58 -0.17 7.99 10.14
N ILE A 59 0.32 7.60 8.96
CA ILE A 59 -0.38 7.77 7.68
C ILE A 59 -1.57 6.80 7.57
N ASP A 60 -1.47 5.64 8.21
CA ASP A 60 -2.49 4.59 8.29
C ASP A 60 -3.92 5.14 8.29
N GLY A 61 -4.73 4.71 7.33
CA GLY A 61 -6.13 5.14 7.17
C GLY A 61 -6.51 5.50 5.73
N THR A 62 -7.73 6.01 5.58
CA THR A 62 -8.28 6.44 4.30
C THR A 62 -8.14 7.94 4.11
N TRP A 63 -7.71 8.34 2.92
CA TRP A 63 -7.43 9.71 2.51
C TRP A 63 -8.21 10.05 1.25
N PHE A 64 -8.82 11.22 1.24
CA PHE A 64 -9.64 11.70 0.15
C PHE A 64 -9.00 12.91 -0.53
N SER A 65 -8.98 12.92 -1.86
CA SER A 65 -8.69 14.10 -2.67
C SER A 65 -9.73 14.29 -3.76
N ARG A 66 -9.91 15.55 -4.14
CA ARG A 66 -10.70 15.95 -5.31
C ARG A 66 -9.77 16.68 -6.28
N THR A 67 -9.84 16.32 -7.55
CA THR A 67 -9.10 17.00 -8.61
C THR A 67 -10.06 17.35 -9.73
N ASP A 68 -10.17 18.65 -10.02
CA ASP A 68 -10.96 19.16 -11.13
C ASP A 68 -10.04 19.33 -12.35
N ASN A 69 -10.43 18.79 -13.50
CA ASN A 69 -9.74 19.00 -14.77
C ASN A 69 -10.45 20.13 -15.54
N PRO A 70 -9.88 21.34 -15.59
CA PRO A 70 -10.53 22.48 -16.25
C PRO A 70 -10.64 22.31 -17.77
N LEU A 71 -9.81 21.46 -18.39
CA LEU A 71 -9.81 21.25 -19.85
C LEU A 71 -10.94 20.32 -20.29
N THR A 72 -11.25 19.29 -19.50
CA THR A 72 -12.28 18.30 -19.85
C THR A 72 -13.57 18.47 -19.05
N GLY A 73 -13.58 19.33 -18.04
CA GLY A 73 -14.69 19.47 -17.08
C GLY A 73 -14.87 18.26 -16.18
N GLN A 74 -13.95 17.30 -16.20
CA GLN A 74 -14.03 16.09 -15.38
C GLN A 74 -13.61 16.37 -13.94
N VAL A 75 -14.23 15.66 -13.00
CA VAL A 75 -13.87 15.70 -11.58
C VAL A 75 -13.51 14.30 -11.11
N SER A 76 -12.31 14.16 -10.54
CA SER A 76 -11.83 12.94 -9.91
C SER A 76 -12.07 13.01 -8.40
N TYR A 77 -12.70 11.99 -7.85
CA TYR A 77 -12.91 11.77 -6.42
C TYR A 77 -12.12 10.54 -6.02
N LEU A 78 -10.96 10.74 -5.39
CA LEU A 78 -10.01 9.69 -5.11
C LEU A 78 -9.96 9.40 -3.61
N TRP A 79 -10.22 8.15 -3.24
CA TRP A 79 -10.00 7.61 -1.91
C TRP A 79 -8.83 6.64 -1.94
N GLN A 80 -7.82 6.89 -1.13
CA GLN A 80 -6.64 6.06 -0.99
C GLN A 80 -6.58 5.52 0.43
N LYS A 81 -6.46 4.21 0.57
CA LYS A 81 -6.28 3.53 1.86
C LYS A 81 -4.86 3.02 1.97
N PHE A 82 -4.18 3.47 3.02
CA PHE A 82 -2.83 3.07 3.37
C PHE A 82 -2.89 2.25 4.64
N GLU A 83 -2.54 0.97 4.58
CA GLU A 83 -2.43 0.11 5.76
C GLU A 83 -1.02 0.25 6.31
N GLY A 84 -0.87 0.76 7.53
CA GLY A 84 0.41 1.04 8.18
C GLY A 84 0.61 0.28 9.49
N ARG A 85 -0.32 -0.60 9.87
CA ARG A 85 -0.35 -1.30 11.16
C ARG A 85 -0.51 -2.81 10.99
N GLY A 86 0.03 -3.55 11.96
CA GLY A 86 -0.17 -5.00 12.07
C GLY A 86 0.33 -5.79 10.86
N VAL A 87 -0.32 -6.92 10.60
CA VAL A 87 0.03 -7.85 9.51
C VAL A 87 -0.23 -7.27 8.11
N ASN A 88 -1.04 -6.21 8.02
CA ASN A 88 -1.38 -5.55 6.77
C ASN A 88 -0.47 -4.36 6.45
N ALA A 89 0.52 -4.06 7.29
CA ALA A 89 1.39 -2.91 7.10
C ALA A 89 2.10 -2.97 5.74
N GLY A 90 1.94 -1.90 4.95
CA GLY A 90 2.47 -1.79 3.60
C GLY A 90 1.51 -2.21 2.50
N LEU A 91 0.26 -2.58 2.82
CA LEU A 91 -0.81 -2.74 1.82
C LEU A 91 -1.43 -1.39 1.46
N TYR A 92 -1.75 -1.24 0.18
CA TYR A 92 -2.34 -0.06 -0.41
C TYR A 92 -3.58 -0.46 -1.21
N SER A 93 -4.59 0.38 -1.19
CA SER A 93 -5.72 0.28 -2.13
C SER A 93 -6.26 1.67 -2.44
N TYR A 94 -6.95 1.79 -3.56
CA TYR A 94 -7.67 3.01 -3.89
C TYR A 94 -8.98 2.72 -4.59
N PHE A 95 -9.90 3.66 -4.46
CA PHE A 95 -11.10 3.80 -5.25
C PHE A 95 -11.13 5.22 -5.83
N ASN A 96 -11.36 5.34 -7.12
CA ASN A 96 -11.45 6.62 -7.82
C ASN A 96 -12.74 6.65 -8.64
N ARG A 97 -13.60 7.62 -8.36
CA ARG A 97 -14.75 7.93 -9.20
C ARG A 97 -14.42 9.17 -10.03
N VAL A 98 -14.44 9.02 -11.36
CA VAL A 98 -14.22 10.14 -12.29
C VAL A 98 -15.55 10.45 -12.96
N CYS A 99 -16.08 11.66 -12.74
CA CYS A 99 -17.33 12.10 -13.32
C CYS A 99 -17.09 13.18 -14.38
N SER A 100 -17.80 13.07 -15.51
CA SER A 100 -18.01 14.16 -16.46
C SER A 100 -19.41 14.76 -16.26
N SER A 101 -19.83 15.67 -17.13
CA SER A 101 -21.18 16.25 -17.10
C SER A 101 -22.31 15.23 -17.34
N ILE A 102 -22.01 14.07 -17.92
CA ILE A 102 -23.02 13.11 -18.39
C ILE A 102 -22.89 11.72 -17.76
N GLN A 103 -21.71 11.34 -17.24
CA GLN A 103 -21.47 9.99 -16.73
C GLN A 103 -20.35 9.96 -15.69
N CYS A 104 -20.33 8.91 -14.87
CA CYS A 104 -19.23 8.61 -13.97
C CYS A 104 -18.65 7.22 -14.26
N SER A 105 -17.33 7.10 -14.17
CA SER A 105 -16.60 5.84 -14.25
C SER A 105 -15.87 5.58 -12.94
N ASP A 106 -15.92 4.33 -12.50
CA ASP A 106 -15.29 3.90 -11.26
C ASP A 106 -14.05 3.06 -11.57
N TYR A 107 -12.96 3.37 -10.87
CA TYR A 107 -11.66 2.70 -10.99
C TYR A 107 -11.20 2.30 -9.61
N GLN A 108 -10.63 1.11 -9.49
CA GLN A 108 -10.10 0.62 -8.22
C GLN A 108 -8.85 -0.18 -8.45
N GLY A 109 -7.95 -0.16 -7.49
CA GLY A 109 -6.73 -0.92 -7.54
C GLY A 109 -6.17 -1.20 -6.16
N VAL A 110 -5.26 -2.16 -6.12
CA VAL A 110 -4.59 -2.61 -4.91
C VAL A 110 -3.10 -2.67 -5.15
N GLY A 111 -2.34 -2.75 -4.09
CA GLY A 111 -0.93 -3.04 -4.17
C GLY A 111 -0.24 -2.70 -2.87
N LEU A 112 0.96 -2.15 -2.99
CA LEU A 112 1.90 -2.05 -1.89
C LEU A 112 2.42 -0.63 -1.78
N TRP A 113 2.82 -0.22 -0.58
CA TRP A 113 3.44 1.08 -0.37
C TRP A 113 4.49 1.04 0.73
N ALA A 114 5.41 2.01 0.66
CA ALA A 114 6.39 2.28 1.69
C ALA A 114 6.75 3.77 1.69
N VAL A 115 7.07 4.30 2.86
CA VAL A 115 7.50 5.70 3.03
C VAL A 115 8.73 5.80 3.90
N GLN A 116 9.49 6.87 3.68
CA GLN A 116 10.67 7.25 4.44
C GLN A 116 10.60 8.74 4.83
N GLY A 117 11.46 9.14 5.77
CA GLY A 117 11.53 10.53 6.23
C GLY A 117 10.69 10.77 7.49
N THR A 118 10.12 11.97 7.61
CA THR A 118 9.41 12.43 8.82
C THR A 118 8.04 13.01 8.48
N LYS A 119 7.17 13.21 9.48
CA LYS A 119 5.85 13.84 9.25
C LYS A 119 5.91 15.19 8.53
N LYS A 120 6.98 15.96 8.73
CA LYS A 120 7.14 17.29 8.11
C LYS A 120 7.68 17.22 6.68
N ASN A 121 8.34 16.12 6.33
CA ASN A 121 8.99 15.92 5.05
C ASN A 121 9.21 14.42 4.83
N PHE A 122 8.36 13.81 4.03
CA PHE A 122 8.46 12.40 3.67
C PHE A 122 8.23 12.18 2.19
N SER A 123 8.70 11.05 1.70
CA SER A 123 8.45 10.56 0.35
C SER A 123 8.22 9.06 0.44
N GLY A 124 7.79 8.47 -0.67
CA GLY A 124 7.52 7.04 -0.72
C GLY A 124 7.39 6.54 -2.14
N LEU A 125 7.13 5.25 -2.21
CA LEU A 125 6.80 4.53 -3.43
C LEU A 125 5.58 3.68 -3.16
N TYR A 126 4.78 3.49 -4.20
CA TYR A 126 3.75 2.47 -4.22
C TYR A 126 3.82 1.67 -5.51
N ILE A 127 3.43 0.41 -5.41
CA ILE A 127 3.16 -0.49 -6.52
C ILE A 127 1.65 -0.63 -6.58
N VAL A 128 1.05 -0.50 -7.74
CA VAL A 128 -0.40 -0.65 -7.92
C VAL A 128 -0.72 -1.47 -9.14
N SER A 129 -1.69 -2.35 -8.98
CA SER A 129 -2.33 -3.10 -10.05
C SER A 129 -3.83 -2.82 -10.04
N ASP A 130 -4.39 -2.64 -11.23
CA ASP A 130 -5.81 -2.41 -11.49
C ASP A 130 -6.19 -2.96 -12.89
N LEU A 131 -7.38 -2.59 -13.39
CA LEU A 131 -7.86 -3.07 -14.70
C LEU A 131 -7.04 -2.59 -15.90
N SER A 132 -6.24 -1.53 -15.77
CA SER A 132 -5.45 -0.95 -16.86
C SER A 132 -3.94 -0.94 -16.61
N ARG A 133 -3.51 -1.19 -15.38
CA ARG A 133 -2.11 -1.17 -14.95
C ARG A 133 -1.77 -2.48 -14.24
N ASP A 134 -0.64 -3.05 -14.63
CA ASP A 134 -0.05 -4.18 -13.94
C ASP A 134 1.27 -3.76 -13.29
N HIS A 135 1.36 -3.88 -11.96
CA HIS A 135 2.57 -3.58 -11.18
C HIS A 135 3.18 -2.21 -11.50
N TYR A 136 2.32 -1.20 -11.68
CA TYR A 136 2.75 0.16 -11.93
C TYR A 136 3.36 0.77 -10.67
N CYS A 137 4.58 1.28 -10.79
CA CYS A 137 5.27 1.92 -9.68
C CYS A 137 5.15 3.44 -9.77
N GLY A 138 4.50 4.01 -8.76
CA GLY A 138 4.31 5.45 -8.61
C GLY A 138 5.10 6.00 -7.41
N LEU A 139 5.47 7.28 -7.52
CA LEU A 139 6.06 8.01 -6.42
C LEU A 139 4.96 8.60 -5.53
N ILE A 140 5.18 8.48 -4.23
CA ILE A 140 4.62 9.41 -3.28
C ILE A 140 5.58 10.58 -3.24
N GLU A 141 5.18 11.67 -3.90
CA GLU A 141 6.00 12.87 -3.95
C GLU A 141 6.28 13.44 -2.56
N GLN A 142 7.27 14.32 -2.48
CA GLN A 142 7.65 14.95 -1.23
C GLN A 142 6.44 15.60 -0.57
N SER A 143 6.19 15.23 0.68
CA SER A 143 4.91 15.45 1.35
C SER A 143 5.08 15.83 2.81
N SER A 144 4.02 16.42 3.38
CA SER A 144 3.93 16.72 4.81
C SER A 144 2.54 16.45 5.36
N LEU A 145 2.49 16.08 6.64
CA LEU A 145 1.26 15.93 7.41
C LEU A 145 1.04 17.14 8.30
N SER A 146 -0.22 17.55 8.42
CA SER A 146 -0.64 18.56 9.39
C SER A 146 -0.36 18.10 10.82
N LYS A 147 -0.29 19.04 11.78
CA LYS A 147 -0.05 18.71 13.20
C LYS A 147 -1.06 17.69 13.76
N LYS A 148 -2.31 17.75 13.30
CA LYS A 148 -3.39 16.83 13.70
C LYS A 148 -3.41 15.53 12.87
N ASN A 149 -2.49 15.38 11.91
CA ASN A 149 -2.44 14.29 10.92
C ASN A 149 -3.74 14.12 10.10
N THR A 150 -4.48 15.21 9.89
CA THR A 150 -5.77 15.21 9.18
C THR A 150 -5.66 15.69 7.74
N VAL A 151 -4.57 16.37 7.39
CA VAL A 151 -4.30 16.88 6.04
C VAL A 151 -2.90 16.44 5.65
N TRP A 152 -2.79 15.88 4.46
CA TRP A 152 -1.57 15.53 3.78
C TRP A 152 -1.39 16.49 2.62
N THR A 153 -0.34 17.30 2.66
CA THR A 153 0.01 18.24 1.59
C THR A 153 1.13 17.68 0.75
N LEU A 154 0.92 17.65 -0.57
CA LEU A 154 1.90 17.26 -1.57
C LEU A 154 2.74 18.47 -2.00
N ARG A 155 3.98 18.25 -2.44
CA ARG A 155 4.85 19.32 -2.97
C ARG A 155 4.27 20.00 -4.20
N SER A 156 3.57 19.27 -5.05
CA SER A 156 2.80 19.81 -6.19
C SER A 156 1.67 20.77 -5.80
N GLY A 157 1.36 20.91 -4.51
CA GLY A 157 0.25 21.72 -4.00
C GLY A 157 -1.06 20.93 -3.82
N GLY A 158 -1.10 19.66 -4.27
CA GLY A 158 -2.22 18.76 -4.01
C GLY A 158 -2.43 18.49 -2.51
N LYS A 159 -3.67 18.18 -2.13
CA LYS A 159 -4.04 17.90 -0.73
C LYS A 159 -4.90 16.67 -0.65
N LEU A 160 -4.61 15.82 0.33
CA LEU A 160 -5.48 14.74 0.74
C LEU A 160 -5.97 15.01 2.16
N THR A 161 -7.25 14.80 2.41
CA THR A 161 -7.88 14.94 3.71
C THR A 161 -8.20 13.56 4.27
N ARG A 162 -7.86 13.33 5.52
CA ARG A 162 -8.20 12.07 6.19
C ARG A 162 -9.72 11.94 6.29
N VAL A 163 -10.23 10.79 5.88
CA VAL A 163 -11.63 10.41 6.08
C VAL A 163 -11.78 9.92 7.52
N GLN A 164 -12.65 10.56 8.29
CA GLN A 164 -12.98 10.09 9.64
C GLN A 164 -13.90 8.88 9.51
N GLN A 165 -13.55 7.79 10.19
CA GLN A 165 -14.41 6.62 10.37
C GLN A 165 -15.26 6.80 11.63
#